data_AF-A0A928G0X4-F1
#
_entry.id   AF-A0A928G0X4-F1
#
_cell.length_a   1.000
_cell.length_b   1.000
_cell.length_c   1.000
_cell.angle_alpha   90.00
_cell.angle_beta   90.00
_cell.angle_gamma   90.00
#
_symmetry.space_group_name_H-M   'P 1'
#
loop_
_entity.id
_entity.type
_entity.pdbx_description
1 polymer ?
#
loop_
_entity_poly.entity_id
_entity_poly.type
_entity_poly.pdbx_seq_one_letter_code
_entity_poly.pdbx_strand_id
1 'polypeptide(L)'
;MKVFRLTLMAATALMVTLVSCEKPVPIDDETQGHVEVTYHSIEGCWKLTHLNGAVLHDDTELFIEFSNIVTKDDTELHRYKLLDNIGSMYPRLTTGLYTITKQGEEYILSGSYDNGVGDWNEEYHIVMPSHSKMQWRSATGTCLEFKFSMDTPEDFNK
;
A
#
# COMPACT_ATOMS: atom_id res chain seq x y z
N MET A 1 44.61 -6.61 -54.96
CA MET A 1 43.77 -7.69 -54.41
C MET A 1 43.82 -7.63 -52.89
N LYS A 2 42.75 -7.15 -52.25
CA LYS A 2 42.31 -7.41 -50.87
C LYS A 2 41.06 -6.57 -50.63
N VAL A 3 39.93 -7.24 -50.76
CA VAL A 3 38.61 -6.80 -50.31
C VAL A 3 38.61 -6.76 -48.79
N PHE A 4 38.06 -5.71 -48.18
CA PHE A 4 37.49 -5.80 -46.84
C PHE A 4 36.34 -4.81 -46.72
N ARG A 5 35.12 -5.35 -46.75
CA ARG A 5 33.89 -4.68 -46.33
C ARG A 5 33.73 -4.94 -44.83
N LEU A 6 33.45 -3.91 -44.03
CA LEU A 6 32.85 -4.10 -42.70
C LEU A 6 31.96 -2.89 -42.32
N THR A 7 30.67 -3.07 -42.59
CA THR A 7 29.50 -2.95 -41.69
C THR A 7 29.54 -1.97 -40.49
N LEU A 8 28.66 -0.95 -40.57
CA LEU A 8 27.61 -0.49 -39.62
C LEU A 8 27.87 -0.36 -38.09
N MET A 9 27.18 0.66 -37.52
CA MET A 9 26.83 0.93 -36.09
C MET A 9 27.87 1.74 -35.30
N ALA A 10 27.53 2.72 -34.45
CA ALA A 10 26.25 3.21 -33.95
C ALA A 10 26.41 4.69 -33.55
N ALA A 11 25.43 5.52 -33.88
CA ALA A 11 25.27 6.84 -33.26
C ALA A 11 24.53 6.65 -31.94
N THR A 12 25.24 6.71 -30.82
CA THR A 12 24.64 6.67 -29.48
C THR A 12 24.11 8.07 -29.15
N ALA A 13 22.85 8.31 -29.50
CA ALA A 13 22.09 9.44 -28.98
C ALA A 13 21.89 9.23 -27.47
N LEU A 14 22.44 10.14 -26.66
CA LEU A 14 22.25 10.22 -25.22
C LEU A 14 20.80 10.63 -24.94
N MET A 15 19.91 9.66 -24.79
CA MET A 15 18.54 9.87 -24.28
C MET A 15 18.63 10.17 -22.78
N VAL A 16 18.43 11.43 -22.43
CA VAL A 16 18.08 11.85 -21.06
C VAL A 16 16.65 11.38 -20.83
N THR A 17 16.46 10.26 -20.13
CA THR A 17 15.14 9.84 -19.67
C THR A 17 14.73 10.75 -18.53
N LEU A 18 13.94 11.78 -18.83
CA LEU A 18 13.12 12.45 -17.84
C LEU A 18 12.10 11.43 -17.37
N VAL A 19 12.28 10.89 -16.16
CA VAL A 19 11.19 10.23 -15.42
C VAL A 19 10.20 11.34 -15.10
N SER A 20 9.24 11.55 -15.99
CA SER A 20 8.06 12.35 -15.69
C SER A 20 7.26 11.53 -14.69
N CYS A 21 7.14 12.01 -13.45
CA CYS A 21 6.02 11.63 -12.58
C CYS A 21 4.77 11.64 -13.45
N GLU A 22 4.10 10.50 -13.54
CA GLU A 22 2.78 10.45 -14.16
C GLU A 22 1.91 11.49 -13.47
N LYS A 23 1.31 12.35 -14.28
CA LYS A 23 0.33 13.33 -13.81
C LYS A 23 -0.75 12.57 -13.05
N PRO A 24 -1.35 13.13 -11.98
CA PRO A 24 -2.46 12.51 -11.31
C PRO A 24 -3.48 12.09 -12.36
N VAL A 25 -3.73 10.78 -12.44
CA VAL A 25 -4.77 10.24 -13.32
C VAL A 25 -6.04 11.02 -12.97
N PRO A 26 -6.69 11.68 -13.96
CA PRO A 26 -7.97 12.31 -13.71
C PRO A 26 -8.90 11.23 -13.17
N ILE A 27 -9.49 11.46 -11.99
CA ILE A 27 -10.55 10.60 -11.45
C ILE A 27 -11.75 10.82 -12.36
N ASP A 28 -11.81 10.07 -13.45
CA ASP A 28 -12.96 9.99 -14.35
C ASP A 28 -13.49 8.57 -14.29
N ASP A 29 -14.37 8.33 -13.32
CA ASP A 29 -15.56 7.47 -13.45
C ASP A 29 -16.40 7.58 -12.16
N GLU A 30 -17.36 8.52 -12.14
CA GLU A 30 -18.35 8.69 -11.08
C GLU A 30 -19.45 7.58 -11.07
N THR A 31 -19.20 6.38 -11.58
CA THR A 31 -20.22 5.30 -11.57
C THR A 31 -19.76 3.89 -11.17
N GLN A 32 -18.76 3.79 -10.28
CA GLN A 32 -18.64 2.66 -9.35
C GLN A 32 -18.67 3.20 -7.92
N GLY A 33 -19.73 2.90 -7.18
CA GLY A 33 -19.96 3.46 -5.84
C GLY A 33 -18.76 3.25 -4.94
N HIS A 34 -18.13 4.34 -4.51
CA HIS A 34 -17.12 4.30 -3.46
C HIS A 34 -17.72 3.64 -2.22
N VAL A 35 -16.98 2.71 -1.62
CA VAL A 35 -17.34 2.12 -0.34
C VAL A 35 -17.00 3.14 0.74
N GLU A 36 -17.96 3.44 1.61
CA GLU A 36 -17.69 4.27 2.78
C GLU A 36 -16.65 3.60 3.67
N VAL A 37 -15.62 4.37 4.04
CA VAL A 37 -14.55 3.89 4.91
C VAL A 37 -15.03 3.89 6.36
N THR A 38 -15.08 2.71 6.95
CA THR A 38 -15.42 2.46 8.35
C THR A 38 -14.53 1.36 8.90
N TYR A 39 -14.49 1.19 10.23
CA TYR A 39 -13.78 0.06 10.85
C TYR A 39 -14.25 -1.29 10.31
N HIS A 40 -15.54 -1.41 10.00
CA HIS A 40 -16.12 -2.64 9.45
C HIS A 40 -15.77 -2.84 7.97
N SER A 41 -15.74 -1.78 7.17
CA SER A 41 -15.51 -1.92 5.72
C SER A 41 -14.06 -2.27 5.38
N ILE A 42 -13.09 -1.86 6.20
CA ILE A 42 -11.68 -2.18 6.01
C ILE A 42 -11.22 -3.44 6.75
N GLU A 43 -12.09 -4.06 7.54
CA GLU A 43 -11.78 -5.27 8.30
C GLU A 43 -11.34 -6.42 7.38
N GLY A 44 -10.34 -7.19 7.81
CA GLY A 44 -9.78 -8.31 7.06
C GLY A 44 -8.37 -8.06 6.53
N CYS A 45 -7.90 -8.97 5.68
CA CYS A 45 -6.53 -8.99 5.18
C CYS A 45 -6.41 -8.33 3.80
N TRP A 46 -5.35 -7.54 3.63
CA TRP A 46 -5.08 -6.76 2.43
C TRP A 46 -3.63 -6.97 1.99
N LYS A 47 -3.42 -7.32 0.72
CA LYS A 47 -2.10 -7.45 0.11
C LYS A 47 -1.76 -6.19 -0.67
N LEU A 48 -0.59 -5.61 -0.42
CA LEU A 48 -0.06 -4.53 -1.24
C LEU A 48 0.27 -5.07 -2.63
N THR A 49 -0.19 -4.36 -3.66
CA THR A 49 0.01 -4.73 -5.06
C THR A 49 0.82 -3.72 -5.83
N HIS A 50 0.69 -2.43 -5.49
CA HIS A 50 1.44 -1.36 -6.11
C HIS A 50 1.97 -0.37 -5.07
N LEU A 51 3.20 0.07 -5.28
CA LEU A 51 3.87 1.15 -4.56
C LEU A 51 4.22 2.24 -5.57
N ASN A 52 3.67 3.44 -5.38
CA ASN A 52 3.85 4.59 -6.26
C ASN A 52 3.56 4.26 -7.74
N GLY A 53 2.51 3.49 -7.99
CA GLY A 53 2.10 3.04 -9.34
C GLY A 53 2.88 1.87 -9.91
N ALA A 54 4.01 1.48 -9.30
CA ALA A 54 4.80 0.32 -9.73
C ALA A 54 4.35 -0.95 -9.00
N VAL A 55 4.30 -2.07 -9.73
CA VAL A 55 4.12 -3.39 -9.12
C VAL A 55 5.33 -3.71 -8.23
N LEU A 56 5.09 -4.40 -7.12
CA LEU A 56 6.16 -4.87 -6.24
C LEU A 56 7.08 -5.87 -6.96
N HIS A 57 8.32 -5.97 -6.51
CA HIS A 57 9.21 -7.04 -6.95
C HIS A 57 8.64 -8.42 -6.56
N ASP A 58 8.90 -9.45 -7.37
CA ASP A 58 8.32 -10.80 -7.19
C ASP A 58 8.59 -11.42 -5.81
N ASP A 59 9.69 -11.01 -5.17
CA ASP A 59 10.11 -11.48 -3.85
C ASP A 59 9.65 -10.55 -2.71
N THR A 60 9.01 -9.44 -3.02
CA THR A 60 8.53 -8.45 -2.04
C THR A 60 7.07 -8.65 -1.74
N GLU A 61 6.76 -8.89 -0.47
CA GLU A 61 5.41 -9.05 0.03
C GLU A 61 5.14 -8.08 1.18
N LEU A 62 3.96 -7.48 1.16
CA LEU A 62 3.41 -6.74 2.28
C LEU A 62 1.93 -7.08 2.41
N PHE A 63 1.56 -7.55 3.59
CA PHE A 63 0.18 -7.79 4.00
C PHE A 63 -0.14 -6.94 5.22
N ILE A 64 -1.37 -6.44 5.29
CA ILE A 64 -1.93 -5.83 6.49
C ILE A 64 -3.30 -6.43 6.78
N GLU A 65 -3.49 -6.90 8.01
CA GLU A 65 -4.78 -7.35 8.53
C GLU A 65 -5.31 -6.33 9.51
N PHE A 66 -6.54 -5.87 9.30
CA PHE A 66 -7.29 -5.05 10.23
C PHE A 66 -8.30 -5.92 10.99
N SER A 67 -8.36 -5.74 12.31
CA SER A 67 -9.26 -6.47 13.19
C SER A 67 -9.89 -5.52 14.20
N ASN A 68 -11.17 -5.76 14.50
CA ASN A 68 -11.93 -5.01 15.48
C ASN A 68 -12.23 -5.93 16.66
N ILE A 69 -11.74 -5.60 17.85
CA ILE A 69 -11.85 -6.44 19.04
C ILE A 69 -12.60 -5.67 20.11
N VAL A 70 -13.69 -6.24 20.61
CA VAL A 70 -14.36 -5.76 21.82
C VAL A 70 -13.74 -6.48 23.02
N THR A 71 -13.20 -5.72 23.96
CA THR A 71 -12.60 -6.27 25.18
C THR A 71 -13.66 -6.68 26.20
N LYS A 72 -13.26 -7.35 27.29
CA LYS A 72 -14.19 -7.79 28.34
C LYS A 72 -14.87 -6.63 29.08
N ASP A 73 -14.28 -5.45 29.05
CA ASP A 73 -14.76 -4.20 29.62
C ASP A 73 -15.48 -3.33 28.59
N ASP A 74 -15.99 -3.92 27.50
CA ASP A 74 -16.74 -3.26 26.42
C ASP A 74 -15.98 -2.13 25.70
N THR A 75 -14.64 -2.16 25.74
CA THR A 75 -13.81 -1.22 24.97
C THR A 75 -13.57 -1.78 23.56
N GLU A 76 -13.87 -0.98 22.55
CA GLU A 76 -13.52 -1.29 21.15
C GLU A 76 -12.05 -0.95 20.89
N LEU A 77 -11.28 -1.95 20.47
CA LEU A 77 -9.90 -1.81 20.04
C LEU A 77 -9.77 -2.19 18.56
N HIS A 78 -9.20 -1.28 17.80
CA HIS A 78 -8.94 -1.46 16.37
C HIS A 78 -7.46 -1.80 16.21
N ARG A 79 -7.14 -3.08 15.96
CA ARG A 79 -5.76 -3.58 15.88
C ARG A 79 -5.38 -3.93 14.45
N TYR A 80 -4.10 -3.77 14.13
CA TYR A 80 -3.55 -4.25 12.88
C TYR A 80 -2.40 -5.24 13.11
N LYS A 81 -2.20 -6.12 12.12
CA LYS A 81 -0.98 -6.91 11.93
C LYS A 81 -0.44 -6.61 10.54
N LEU A 82 0.81 -6.18 10.45
CA LEU A 82 1.51 -5.90 9.20
C LEU A 82 2.67 -6.89 9.06
N LEU A 83 2.65 -7.70 8.01
CA LEU A 83 3.72 -8.61 7.65
C LEU A 83 4.37 -8.09 6.37
N ASP A 84 5.65 -7.76 6.45
CA ASP A 84 6.40 -7.30 5.29
C ASP A 84 7.81 -7.89 5.26
N ASN A 85 8.39 -7.98 4.08
CA ASN A 85 9.82 -8.24 3.90
C ASN A 85 10.51 -7.08 3.15
N ILE A 86 9.99 -5.85 3.23
CA ILE A 86 10.53 -4.73 2.47
C ILE A 86 11.98 -4.45 2.90
N GLY A 87 12.91 -4.55 1.97
CA GLY A 87 14.34 -4.39 2.26
C GLY A 87 14.93 -5.50 3.14
N SER A 88 14.32 -6.70 3.15
CA SER A 88 14.81 -7.88 3.87
C SER A 88 14.49 -9.16 3.11
N MET A 89 15.32 -10.19 3.27
CA MET A 89 15.00 -11.53 2.75
C MET A 89 14.00 -12.29 3.63
N TYR A 90 13.77 -11.82 4.85
CA TYR A 90 12.89 -12.45 5.83
C TYR A 90 11.70 -11.55 6.16
N PRO A 91 10.49 -12.12 6.33
CA PRO A 91 9.33 -11.38 6.75
C PRO A 91 9.46 -10.93 8.20
N ARG A 92 8.84 -9.80 8.51
CA ARG A 92 8.78 -9.21 9.85
C ARG A 92 7.33 -8.89 10.17
N LEU A 93 6.91 -9.25 11.37
CA LEU A 93 5.59 -8.94 11.90
C LEU A 93 5.67 -7.66 12.74
N THR A 94 4.84 -6.69 12.39
CA THR A 94 4.61 -5.46 13.15
C THR A 94 3.15 -5.41 13.57
N THR A 95 2.88 -5.10 14.84
CA THR A 95 1.51 -4.99 15.37
C THR A 95 1.28 -3.66 16.05
N GLY A 96 0.01 -3.30 16.16
CA GLY A 96 -0.36 -2.03 16.76
C GLY A 96 -1.85 -1.76 16.76
N LEU A 97 -2.19 -0.52 17.07
CA LEU A 97 -3.53 0.03 16.99
C LEU A 97 -3.65 0.95 15.79
N TYR A 98 -4.86 1.07 15.25
CA TYR A 98 -5.16 2.01 14.17
C TYR A 98 -6.40 2.84 14.49
N THR A 99 -6.55 3.98 13.82
CA THR A 99 -7.71 4.87 13.97
C THR A 99 -8.10 5.42 12.60
N ILE A 100 -9.41 5.55 12.38
CA ILE A 100 -9.98 6.20 11.20
C ILE A 100 -10.63 7.50 11.65
N THR A 101 -10.14 8.63 11.14
CA THR A 101 -10.72 9.95 11.41
C THR A 101 -11.32 10.52 10.13
N LYS A 102 -12.60 10.92 10.18
CA LYS A 102 -13.25 11.62 9.06
C LYS A 102 -12.95 13.13 9.15
N GLN A 103 -12.39 13.70 8.08
CA GLN A 103 -12.12 15.13 7.95
C GLN A 103 -12.84 15.67 6.70
N GLY A 104 -14.03 16.24 6.89
CA GLY A 104 -14.90 16.60 5.76
C GLY A 104 -15.37 15.35 5.00
N GLU A 105 -15.02 15.28 3.72
CA GLU A 105 -15.32 14.14 2.84
C GLU A 105 -14.17 13.12 2.77
N GLU A 106 -13.06 13.38 3.46
CA GLU A 106 -11.88 12.53 3.44
C GLU A 106 -11.77 11.67 4.71
N TYR A 107 -11.13 10.51 4.58
CA TYR A 107 -10.84 9.60 5.69
C TYR A 107 -9.33 9.49 5.89
N ILE A 108 -8.88 9.75 7.11
CA ILE A 108 -7.48 9.67 7.52
C ILE A 108 -7.29 8.40 8.35
N LEU A 109 -6.37 7.56 7.91
CA LEU A 109 -5.88 6.39 8.63
C LEU A 109 -4.55 6.73 9.30
N SER A 110 -4.51 6.50 10.61
CA SER A 110 -3.29 6.59 11.42
C SER A 110 -3.16 5.35 12.29
N GLY A 111 -1.99 5.14 12.87
CA GLY A 111 -1.75 4.02 13.77
C GLY A 111 -0.54 4.22 14.66
N SER A 112 -0.39 3.31 15.62
CA SER A 112 0.70 3.30 16.59
C SER A 112 1.20 1.89 16.84
N TYR A 113 2.48 1.76 17.20
CA TYR A 113 3.12 0.47 17.41
C TYR A 113 2.95 -0.04 18.84
N ASP A 114 2.69 -1.34 19.00
CA ASP A 114 2.57 -1.99 20.32
C ASP A 114 3.89 -2.02 21.12
N ASN A 115 5.03 -1.83 20.44
CA ASN A 115 6.36 -1.90 21.04
C ASN A 115 6.84 -0.57 21.68
N GLY A 116 5.96 0.44 21.75
CA GLY A 116 6.27 1.73 22.37
C GLY A 116 7.18 2.64 21.53
N VAL A 117 7.42 2.32 20.25
CA VAL A 117 8.16 3.19 19.31
C VAL A 117 7.37 4.47 18.97
N GLY A 118 6.06 4.45 19.20
CA GLY A 118 5.17 5.60 18.99
C GLY A 118 4.24 5.38 17.82
N ASP A 119 3.88 6.49 17.17
CA ASP A 119 2.95 6.49 16.04
C ASP A 119 3.66 6.09 14.74
N TRP A 120 2.86 5.72 13.73
CA TRP A 120 3.36 5.54 12.36
C TRP A 120 4.06 6.82 11.88
N ASN A 121 5.00 6.64 10.95
CA ASN A 121 5.76 7.77 10.39
C ASN A 121 4.87 8.74 9.60
N GLU A 122 3.80 8.24 9.01
CA GLU A 122 2.87 9.02 8.19
C GLU A 122 1.42 8.60 8.50
N GLU A 123 0.53 9.57 8.40
CA GLU A 123 -0.91 9.34 8.26
C GLU A 123 -1.27 9.25 6.77
N TYR A 124 -2.36 8.53 6.47
CA TYR A 124 -2.77 8.27 5.09
C TYR A 124 -4.20 8.72 4.85
N HIS A 125 -4.41 9.46 3.77
CA HIS A 125 -5.74 9.59 3.18
C HIS A 125 -6.10 8.25 2.55
N ILE A 126 -7.21 7.66 2.95
CA ILE A 126 -7.65 6.35 2.48
C ILE A 126 -8.95 6.43 1.69
N VAL A 127 -9.00 5.67 0.61
CA VAL A 127 -10.16 5.56 -0.26
C VAL A 127 -10.37 4.08 -0.59
N MET A 128 -11.64 3.65 -0.60
CA MET A 128 -12.04 2.32 -1.04
C MET A 128 -12.88 2.42 -2.32
N PRO A 129 -12.27 2.32 -3.52
CA PRO A 129 -13.02 2.28 -4.76
C PRO A 129 -13.97 1.06 -4.86
N SER A 130 -13.70 -0.01 -4.10
CA SER A 130 -14.60 -1.17 -3.97
C SER A 130 -14.26 -1.95 -2.68
N HIS A 131 -15.09 -2.92 -2.31
CA HIS A 131 -14.78 -3.85 -1.21
C HIS A 131 -13.49 -4.68 -1.43
N SER A 132 -12.97 -4.73 -2.67
CA SER A 132 -11.78 -5.51 -3.03
C SER A 132 -10.53 -4.66 -3.26
N LYS A 133 -10.64 -3.32 -3.21
CA LYS A 133 -9.53 -2.40 -3.49
C LYS A 133 -9.50 -1.27 -2.47
N MET A 134 -8.32 -1.01 -1.94
CA MET A 134 -8.07 0.10 -1.02
C MET A 134 -6.82 0.85 -1.46
N GLN A 135 -6.87 2.18 -1.43
CA GLN A 135 -5.77 3.05 -1.83
C GLN A 135 -5.41 3.99 -0.69
N TRP A 136 -4.12 4.10 -0.38
CA TRP A 136 -3.60 5.00 0.65
C TRP A 136 -2.69 6.04 0.01
N ARG A 137 -2.81 7.28 0.46
CA ARG A 137 -1.96 8.39 0.03
C ARG A 137 -1.46 9.17 1.22
N SER A 138 -0.14 9.31 1.35
CA SER A 138 0.43 10.18 2.37
C SER A 138 0.66 11.59 1.84
N ALA A 139 0.83 12.54 2.77
CA ALA A 139 1.13 13.93 2.44
C ALA A 139 2.48 14.11 1.71
N THR A 140 3.41 13.16 1.86
CA THR A 140 4.72 13.19 1.20
C THR A 140 4.69 12.67 -0.23
N GLY A 141 3.54 12.16 -0.69
CA GLY A 141 3.33 11.67 -2.06
C GLY A 141 3.45 10.16 -2.21
N THR A 142 3.64 9.41 -1.13
CA THR A 142 3.57 7.94 -1.18
C THR A 142 2.16 7.50 -1.55
N CYS A 143 2.03 6.58 -2.50
CA CYS A 143 0.77 5.98 -2.90
C CYS A 143 0.85 4.46 -2.83
N LEU A 144 -0.07 3.84 -2.09
CA LEU A 144 -0.14 2.40 -1.90
C LEU A 144 -1.46 1.89 -2.45
N GLU A 145 -1.43 0.81 -3.24
CA GLU A 145 -2.64 0.13 -3.69
C GLU A 145 -2.71 -1.30 -3.16
N PHE A 146 -3.77 -1.57 -2.42
CA PHE A 146 -4.05 -2.86 -1.81
C PHE A 146 -5.20 -3.57 -2.52
N LYS A 147 -5.12 -4.90 -2.56
CA LYS A 147 -6.24 -5.77 -2.87
C LYS A 147 -6.63 -6.59 -1.65
N PHE A 148 -7.92 -6.80 -1.47
CA PHE A 148 -8.41 -7.70 -0.43
C PHE A 148 -7.88 -9.11 -0.67
N SER A 149 -7.38 -9.75 0.38
CA SER A 149 -6.79 -11.08 0.35
C SER A 149 -7.63 -12.02 1.21
N MET A 150 -8.07 -13.13 0.64
CA MET A 150 -8.63 -14.24 1.43
C MET A 150 -7.51 -15.08 2.07
N ASP A 151 -6.28 -14.93 1.56
CA ASP A 151 -5.11 -15.62 2.08
C ASP A 151 -4.52 -14.77 3.20
N THR A 152 -4.71 -15.23 4.44
CA THR A 152 -4.03 -14.70 5.62
C THR A 152 -2.66 -15.38 5.73
N PRO A 153 -1.55 -14.63 5.72
CA PRO A 153 -0.22 -15.22 5.87
C PRO A 153 -0.12 -16.10 7.12
N GLU A 154 0.45 -17.31 6.99
CA GLU A 154 0.60 -18.25 8.11
C GLU A 154 1.34 -17.62 9.30
N ASP A 155 2.27 -16.70 9.01
CA ASP A 155 3.09 -15.99 9.98
C ASP A 155 2.31 -15.00 10.86
N PHE A 156 1.05 -14.68 10.55
CA PHE A 156 0.20 -13.91 11.47
C PHE A 156 -0.22 -14.69 12.73
N ASN A 157 -0.01 -16.00 12.74
CA ASN A 157 -0.41 -16.90 13.84
C ASN A 157 0.76 -17.36 14.73
N LYS A 158 1.98 -16.85 14.49
CA LYS A 158 3.18 -17.13 15.28
C LYS A 158 3.37 -16.09 16.39
#